data_AF-A0A3M1IXK4-F1
#
_entry.id   AF-A0A3M1IXK4-F1
#
_cell.length_a   1.000
_cell.length_b   1.000
_cell.length_c   1.000
_cell.angle_alpha   90.00
_cell.angle_beta   90.00
_cell.angle_gamma   90.00
#
_symmetry.space_group_name_H-M   'P 1'
#
loop_
_entity.id
_entity.type
_entity.pdbx_description
1 polymer ?
#
loop_
_entity_poly.entity_id
_entity_poly.type
_entity_poly.pdbx_seq_one_letter_code
_entity_poly.pdbx_strand_id
1 'polypeptide(L)'
;MNYWLGFGVIFIIVAGVLAGLLFLVRYGMGEGRVRRWLENGLLALLAVFFTLMALELGFKLFFAQSDGFRYTLASKNWYARYWQENSLGYRDREWTPQDVAGKTKVMVVGDSFVAGSGIANPEDRFSNQLGRLLGDEYVVFNVSSPGWDTADEI
;
A
#
# COMPACT_ATOMS: atom_id res chain seq x y z
N MET A 1 16.22 5.08 -3.98
CA MET A 1 16.17 3.98 -4.96
C MET A 1 14.79 3.33 -4.86
N ASN A 2 14.01 3.27 -5.94
CA ASN A 2 12.70 2.62 -5.90
C ASN A 2 12.86 1.19 -5.39
N TYR A 3 12.19 0.85 -4.29
CA TYR A 3 12.22 -0.48 -3.66
C TYR A 3 12.11 -1.61 -4.70
N TRP A 4 11.30 -1.40 -5.74
CA TRP A 4 11.08 -2.34 -6.85
C TRP A 4 12.24 -2.49 -7.82
N LEU A 5 12.98 -1.42 -8.09
CA LEU A 5 14.19 -1.49 -8.91
C LEU A 5 15.27 -2.30 -8.20
N GLY A 6 15.44 -2.07 -6.88
CA GLY A 6 16.36 -2.87 -6.07
C GLY A 6 15.92 -4.34 -5.99
N PHE A 7 14.64 -4.59 -5.70
CA PHE A 7 14.09 -5.94 -5.56
C PHE A 7 14.14 -6.74 -6.87
N GLY A 8 13.82 -6.10 -8.00
CA GLY A 8 13.90 -6.72 -9.33
C GLY A 8 15.33 -7.09 -9.73
N VAL A 9 16.31 -6.23 -9.40
CA VAL A 9 17.73 -6.53 -9.63
C VAL A 9 18.20 -7.70 -8.77
N ILE A 10 17.86 -7.71 -7.47
CA ILE A 10 18.19 -8.84 -6.58
C ILE A 10 17.56 -10.13 -7.10
N PHE A 11 16.31 -10.08 -7.58
CA PHE A 11 15.64 -11.24 -8.16
C PHE A 11 16.41 -11.83 -9.35
N ILE A 12 16.77 -11.00 -10.32
CA ILE A 12 17.51 -11.43 -11.52
C ILE A 12 18.85 -12.04 -11.13
N ILE A 13 19.57 -11.41 -10.20
CA ILE A 13 20.87 -11.90 -9.72
C ILE A 13 20.71 -13.27 -9.04
N VAL A 14 19.80 -13.40 -8.08
CA VAL A 14 19.63 -14.65 -7.32
C VAL A 14 19.12 -15.78 -8.23
N ALA A 15 18.13 -15.52 -9.08
CA ALA A 15 17.64 -16.49 -10.04
C ALA A 15 18.74 -16.92 -11.03
N GLY A 16 19.51 -15.96 -11.55
CA GLY A 16 20.62 -16.21 -12.46
C GLY A 16 21.74 -17.02 -11.82
N VAL A 17 22.10 -16.73 -10.57
CA VAL A 17 23.11 -17.50 -9.81
C VAL A 17 22.63 -18.92 -9.57
N LEU A 18 21.40 -19.13 -9.09
CA LEU A 18 20.86 -20.48 -8.83
C LEU A 18 20.76 -21.30 -10.12
N ALA A 19 20.28 -20.70 -11.21
CA ALA A 19 20.19 -21.35 -12.52
C ALA A 19 21.58 -21.66 -13.09
N GLY A 20 22.54 -20.74 -12.94
CA GLY A 20 23.93 -20.92 -13.35
C GLY A 20 24.61 -22.05 -12.58
N LEU A 21 24.43 -22.12 -11.26
CA LEU A 21 24.93 -23.22 -10.44
C LEU A 21 24.31 -24.56 -10.86
N LEU A 22 23.00 -24.59 -11.12
CA LEU A 22 22.33 -25.80 -11.60
C LEU A 22 22.89 -26.25 -12.95
N PHE A 23 23.14 -25.32 -13.87
CA PHE A 23 23.77 -25.59 -15.15
C PHE A 23 25.18 -26.15 -14.97
N LEU A 24 26.02 -25.53 -14.14
CA LEU A 24 27.38 -26.00 -13.85
C LEU A 24 27.40 -27.38 -13.21
N VAL A 25 26.50 -27.67 -12.27
CA VAL A 25 26.39 -29.01 -11.66
C VAL A 25 25.95 -30.04 -12.70
N ARG A 26 24.98 -29.70 -13.55
CA ARG A 26 24.40 -30.63 -14.53
C ARG A 26 25.38 -31.01 -15.66
N TYR A 27 26.19 -30.06 -16.11
CA TYR A 27 27.09 -30.25 -17.26
C TYR A 27 28.57 -30.39 -16.87
N GLY A 28 28.97 -29.92 -15.68
CA GLY A 28 30.35 -29.95 -15.21
C GLY A 28 30.68 -31.15 -14.31
N MET A 29 29.68 -31.83 -13.73
CA MET A 29 29.90 -33.00 -12.88
C MET A 29 29.57 -34.31 -13.60
N GLY A 30 30.41 -35.32 -13.37
CA GLY A 30 30.13 -36.69 -13.80
C GLY A 30 28.85 -37.25 -13.17
N GLU A 31 28.22 -38.21 -13.83
CA GLU A 31 27.04 -38.87 -13.28
C GLU A 31 27.37 -39.59 -11.98
N GLY A 32 26.64 -39.25 -10.92
CA GLY A 32 26.89 -39.81 -9.59
C GLY A 32 25.85 -39.37 -8.57
N ARG A 33 25.87 -40.02 -7.41
CA ARG A 33 24.90 -39.76 -6.33
C ARG A 33 24.96 -38.31 -5.88
N VAL A 34 26.16 -37.75 -5.72
CA VAL A 34 26.39 -36.36 -5.27
C VAL A 34 25.76 -35.35 -6.24
N ARG A 35 25.99 -35.53 -7.55
CA ARG A 35 25.39 -34.67 -8.58
C ARG A 35 23.85 -34.64 -8.47
N ARG A 36 23.21 -35.81 -8.33
CA ARG A 36 21.73 -35.90 -8.19
C ARG A 36 21.22 -35.15 -6.96
N TRP A 37 21.90 -35.26 -5.82
CA TRP A 37 21.53 -34.50 -4.62
C TRP A 37 21.64 -33.00 -4.83
N LEU A 38 22.73 -32.54 -5.46
CA LEU A 38 22.93 -31.12 -5.75
C LEU A 38 21.90 -30.57 -6.75
N GLU A 39 21.62 -31.30 -7.83
CA GLU A 39 20.57 -30.92 -8.80
C GLU A 39 19.21 -30.79 -8.11
N ASN A 40 18.80 -31.79 -7.33
CA ASN A 40 17.52 -31.76 -6.63
C ASN A 40 17.46 -30.64 -5.58
N GLY A 41 18.56 -30.41 -4.85
CA GLY A 41 18.65 -29.32 -3.88
C GLY A 41 18.53 -27.95 -4.54
N LEU A 42 19.25 -27.72 -5.64
CA LEU A 42 19.19 -26.47 -6.40
C LEU A 42 17.80 -26.25 -7.04
N LEU A 43 17.19 -27.31 -7.56
CA LEU A 43 15.81 -27.26 -8.08
C LEU A 43 14.81 -26.92 -6.97
N ALA A 44 14.95 -27.53 -5.80
CA ALA A 44 14.09 -27.23 -4.64
C ALA A 44 14.27 -25.77 -4.18
N LEU A 45 15.50 -25.28 -4.09
CA LEU A 45 15.79 -23.88 -3.75
C LEU A 45 15.18 -22.91 -4.77
N LEU A 46 15.31 -23.22 -6.06
CA LEU A 46 14.73 -22.42 -7.13
C LEU A 46 13.20 -22.41 -7.05
N ALA A 47 12.57 -23.57 -6.82
CA ALA A 47 11.12 -23.67 -6.63
C ALA A 47 10.62 -22.87 -5.43
N VAL A 48 11.29 -22.97 -4.28
CA VAL A 48 10.97 -22.17 -3.08
C VAL A 48 11.12 -20.68 -3.37
N PHE A 49 12.22 -20.29 -4.01
CA PHE A 49 12.47 -18.89 -4.36
C PHE A 49 11.38 -18.30 -5.26
N PHE A 50 11.01 -19.00 -6.35
CA PHE A 50 9.93 -18.57 -7.23
C PHE A 50 8.57 -18.55 -6.54
N THR A 51 8.32 -19.50 -5.62
CA THR A 51 7.08 -19.52 -4.82
C THR A 51 6.99 -18.28 -3.92
N LEU A 52 8.05 -17.98 -3.17
CA LEU A 52 8.09 -16.79 -2.31
C LEU A 52 7.96 -15.50 -3.13
N MET A 53 8.58 -15.45 -4.31
CA MET A 53 8.44 -14.32 -5.23
C MET A 53 7.00 -14.13 -5.73
N ALA A 54 6.34 -15.23 -6.10
CA ALA A 54 4.94 -15.19 -6.52
C ALA A 54 4.02 -14.73 -5.38
N LEU A 55 4.28 -15.19 -4.15
CA LEU A 55 3.57 -14.73 -2.96
C LEU A 55 3.78 -13.24 -2.71
N GLU A 56 5.03 -12.76 -2.69
CA GLU A 56 5.35 -11.33 -2.51
C GLU A 56 4.65 -10.46 -3.57
N LEU A 57 4.68 -10.89 -4.83
CA LEU A 57 3.98 -10.19 -5.91
C LEU A 57 2.46 -10.22 -5.71
N GLY A 58 1.91 -11.35 -5.27
CA GLY A 58 0.49 -11.49 -4.93
C GLY A 58 0.08 -10.52 -3.80
N PHE A 59 0.85 -10.48 -2.71
CA PHE A 59 0.63 -9.54 -1.61
C PHE A 59 0.70 -8.10 -2.09
N LYS A 60 1.70 -7.76 -2.93
CA LYS A 60 1.80 -6.41 -3.48
C LYS A 60 0.59 -6.03 -4.34
N LEU A 61 0.17 -6.90 -5.25
CA LEU A 61 -0.84 -6.56 -6.25
C LEU A 61 -2.25 -6.64 -5.69
N PHE A 62 -2.52 -7.54 -4.76
CA PHE A 62 -3.89 -7.80 -4.31
C PHE A 62 -4.13 -7.37 -2.87
N PHE A 63 -3.12 -7.41 -2.00
CA PHE A 63 -3.30 -7.12 -0.58
C PHE A 63 -3.04 -5.64 -0.25
N ALA A 64 -4.01 -5.02 0.40
CA ALA A 64 -3.95 -3.66 0.92
C ALA A 64 -4.67 -3.61 2.26
N GLN A 65 -3.98 -3.16 3.31
CA GLN A 65 -4.53 -3.05 4.64
C GLN A 65 -3.92 -1.82 5.32
N SER A 66 -4.75 -0.94 5.87
CA SER A 66 -4.28 0.19 6.66
C SER A 66 -3.65 -0.28 7.96
N ASP A 67 -2.59 0.39 8.39
CA ASP A 67 -2.06 0.29 9.75
C ASP A 67 -1.69 1.68 10.30
N GLY A 68 -1.41 1.75 11.60
CA GLY A 68 -1.02 2.98 12.28
C GLY A 68 0.43 3.42 12.01
N PHE A 69 1.23 2.60 11.34
CA PHE A 69 2.66 2.85 11.18
C PHE A 69 3.07 3.28 9.76
N ARG A 70 2.26 2.97 8.75
CA ARG A 70 2.43 3.33 7.33
C ARG A 70 3.69 2.78 6.63
N TYR A 71 4.53 2.00 7.32
CA TYR A 71 5.78 1.48 6.74
C TYR A 71 5.61 0.15 6.00
N THR A 72 4.60 -0.66 6.34
CA THR A 72 4.38 -1.97 5.73
C THR A 72 3.99 -1.84 4.26
N LEU A 73 4.28 -2.86 3.45
CA LEU A 73 3.87 -2.87 2.04
C LEU A 73 2.34 -2.84 1.90
N ALA A 74 1.64 -3.58 2.76
CA ALA A 74 0.17 -3.60 2.80
C ALA A 74 -0.41 -2.21 3.09
N SER A 75 0.17 -1.46 4.03
CA SER A 75 -0.27 -0.10 4.33
C SER A 75 0.07 0.86 3.20
N LYS A 76 1.28 0.82 2.65
CA LYS A 76 1.64 1.64 1.48
C LYS A 76 0.67 1.41 0.31
N ASN A 77 0.32 0.17 0.04
CA ASN A 77 -0.68 -0.18 -0.97
C ASN A 77 -2.06 0.39 -0.64
N TRP A 78 -2.47 0.31 0.63
CA TRP A 78 -3.76 0.85 1.07
C TRP A 78 -3.83 2.37 0.86
N TYR A 79 -2.82 3.11 1.32
CA TYR A 79 -2.77 4.58 1.14
C TYR A 79 -2.73 4.95 -0.35
N ALA A 80 -1.92 4.27 -1.17
CA ALA A 80 -1.86 4.53 -2.60
C ALA A 80 -3.20 4.27 -3.33
N ARG A 81 -4.05 3.37 -2.83
CA ARG A 81 -5.34 3.03 -3.44
C ARG A 81 -6.49 3.87 -2.94
N TYR A 82 -6.53 4.16 -1.64
CA TYR A 82 -7.73 4.67 -0.96
C TYR A 82 -7.54 6.05 -0.34
N TRP A 83 -6.30 6.55 -0.26
CA TRP A 83 -6.01 7.85 0.32
C TRP A 83 -5.82 8.89 -0.77
N GLN A 84 -6.85 9.70 -0.99
CA GLN A 84 -6.83 10.82 -1.92
C GLN A 84 -7.05 12.11 -1.15
N GLU A 85 -6.19 13.08 -1.40
CA GLU A 85 -6.22 14.38 -0.76
C GLU A 85 -6.59 15.44 -1.79
N ASN A 86 -7.25 16.50 -1.32
CA ASN A 86 -7.45 17.71 -2.10
C ASN A 86 -6.15 18.54 -2.17
N SER A 87 -6.23 19.65 -2.88
CA SER A 87 -5.15 20.63 -3.08
C SER A 87 -4.62 21.26 -1.80
N LEU A 88 -5.36 21.15 -0.68
CA LEU A 88 -4.97 21.61 0.63
C LEU A 88 -4.32 20.51 1.49
N GLY A 89 -4.19 19.28 0.97
CA GLY A 89 -3.60 18.14 1.68
C GLY A 89 -4.56 17.45 2.65
N TYR A 90 -5.85 17.80 2.63
CA TYR A 90 -6.85 17.10 3.43
C TYR A 90 -7.43 15.96 2.63
N ARG A 91 -7.70 14.86 3.30
CA ARG A 91 -8.53 13.81 2.73
C ARG A 91 -9.95 14.34 2.64
N ASP A 92 -10.26 15.13 1.64
CA ASP A 92 -11.57 15.66 1.32
C ASP A 92 -11.70 15.84 -0.19
N ARG A 93 -12.92 16.11 -0.67
CA ARG A 93 -13.10 16.52 -2.07
C ARG A 93 -12.65 17.97 -2.27
N GLU A 94 -12.49 18.34 -3.53
CA GLU A 94 -12.39 19.76 -3.91
C GLU A 94 -13.75 20.43 -3.77
N TRP A 95 -13.72 21.64 -3.22
CA TRP A 95 -14.89 22.49 -3.04
C TRP A 95 -14.78 23.74 -3.92
N THR A 96 -15.84 24.03 -4.67
CA THR A 96 -15.93 25.25 -5.49
C THR A 96 -16.72 26.34 -4.76
N PRO A 97 -16.57 27.62 -5.13
CA PRO A 97 -17.41 28.70 -4.61
C PRO A 97 -18.91 28.43 -4.78
N GLN A 98 -19.31 27.75 -5.86
CA GLN A 98 -20.69 27.39 -6.15
C GLN A 98 -21.21 26.30 -5.22
N ASP A 99 -20.38 25.31 -4.86
CA ASP A 99 -20.76 24.26 -3.90
C ASP A 99 -21.16 24.82 -2.54
N VAL A 100 -20.56 25.94 -2.14
CA VAL A 100 -20.65 26.50 -0.78
C VAL A 100 -21.56 27.72 -0.69
N ALA A 101 -21.99 28.28 -1.83
CA ALA A 101 -22.78 29.50 -1.88
C ALA A 101 -24.16 29.29 -1.23
N GLY A 102 -24.52 30.16 -0.29
CA GLY A 102 -25.84 30.14 0.36
C GLY A 102 -26.05 28.99 1.36
N LYS A 103 -25.03 28.17 1.63
CA LYS A 103 -25.10 27.04 2.56
C LYS A 103 -24.41 27.35 3.88
N THR A 104 -24.91 26.72 4.95
CA THR A 104 -24.26 26.74 6.26
C THR A 104 -22.99 25.89 6.22
N LYS A 105 -21.87 26.46 6.65
CA LYS A 105 -20.55 25.83 6.60
C LYS A 105 -20.24 25.19 7.95
N VAL A 106 -19.91 23.91 7.93
CA VAL A 106 -19.49 23.13 9.09
C VAL A 106 -18.10 22.61 8.81
N MET A 107 -17.17 22.91 9.72
CA MET A 107 -15.81 22.39 9.63
C MET A 107 -15.65 21.31 10.69
N VAL A 108 -15.28 20.10 10.27
CA VAL A 108 -14.93 19.02 11.17
C VAL A 108 -13.41 18.98 11.23
N VAL A 109 -12.88 19.35 12.40
CA VAL A 109 -11.45 19.35 12.69
C VAL A 109 -11.11 18.13 13.53
N GLY A 110 -9.94 17.54 13.30
CA GLY A 110 -9.48 16.43 14.09
C GLY A 110 -8.23 15.76 13.54
N ASP A 111 -8.05 14.51 13.95
CA ASP A 111 -6.88 13.70 13.68
C ASP A 111 -7.18 12.54 12.71
N SER A 112 -6.50 11.41 12.93
CA SER A 112 -6.69 10.13 12.26
C SER A 112 -8.14 9.64 12.20
N PHE A 113 -8.97 9.93 13.21
CA PHE A 113 -10.37 9.51 13.26
C PHE A 113 -11.23 10.32 12.28
N VAL A 114 -11.09 11.64 12.29
CA VAL A 114 -11.81 12.53 11.37
C VAL A 114 -11.34 12.30 9.94
N ALA A 115 -10.04 12.08 9.72
CA ALA A 115 -9.47 11.78 8.41
C ALA A 115 -9.94 10.41 7.86
N GLY A 116 -10.57 9.58 8.69
CA GLY A 116 -11.13 8.28 8.30
C GLY A 116 -10.06 7.22 8.06
N SER A 117 -9.04 7.16 8.91
CA SER A 117 -8.00 6.13 8.83
C SER A 117 -8.63 4.72 8.82
N GLY A 118 -8.25 3.91 7.84
CA GLY A 118 -8.83 2.57 7.64
C GLY A 118 -10.18 2.51 6.91
N ILE A 119 -10.82 3.66 6.63
CA ILE A 119 -12.03 3.72 5.81
C ILE A 119 -11.62 3.81 4.35
N ALA A 120 -12.00 2.83 3.52
CA ALA A 120 -11.60 2.79 2.11
C ALA A 120 -12.34 3.82 1.24
N ASN A 121 -13.65 3.97 1.48
CA ASN A 121 -14.50 4.91 0.76
C ASN A 121 -14.70 6.19 1.61
N PRO A 122 -14.25 7.37 1.13
CA PRO A 122 -14.44 8.63 1.84
C PRO A 122 -15.88 8.92 2.26
N GLU A 123 -16.89 8.45 1.51
CA GLU A 123 -18.30 8.67 1.85
C GLU A 123 -18.73 7.95 3.14
N ASP A 124 -18.02 6.92 3.57
CA ASP A 124 -18.33 6.16 4.78
C ASP A 124 -17.71 6.79 6.05
N ARG A 125 -16.91 7.85 5.90
CA ARG A 125 -16.28 8.53 7.06
C ARG A 125 -17.24 9.50 7.73
N PHE A 126 -16.99 9.75 9.02
CA PHE A 126 -17.84 10.57 9.89
C PHE A 126 -18.26 11.92 9.28
N SER A 127 -17.33 12.69 8.69
CA SER A 127 -17.64 14.00 8.12
C SER A 127 -18.65 13.93 6.95
N ASN A 128 -18.55 12.91 6.10
CA ASN A 128 -19.45 12.73 4.95
C ASN A 128 -20.82 12.22 5.42
N GLN A 129 -20.82 11.30 6.38
CA GLN A 129 -22.03 10.83 7.03
C GLN A 129 -22.79 11.98 7.70
N LEU A 130 -22.08 12.87 8.39
CA LEU A 130 -22.65 14.08 8.97
C LEU A 130 -23.27 14.99 7.90
N GLY A 131 -22.56 15.25 6.80
CA GLY A 131 -23.09 16.05 5.69
C GLY A 131 -24.38 15.48 5.11
N ARG A 132 -24.43 14.16 4.93
CA ARG A 132 -25.64 13.45 4.47
C ARG A 132 -26.82 13.58 5.44
N LEU A 133 -26.55 13.55 6.75
CA LEU A 133 -27.59 13.68 7.78
C LEU A 133 -28.10 15.12 7.92
N LEU A 134 -27.23 16.12 7.72
CA LEU A 134 -27.59 17.54 7.76
C LEU A 134 -28.35 17.99 6.51
N GLY A 135 -28.09 17.36 5.37
CA GLY A 135 -28.77 17.66 4.10
C GLY A 135 -28.16 18.86 3.35
N ASP A 136 -28.84 19.25 2.25
CA ASP A 136 -28.26 20.13 1.23
C ASP A 136 -28.05 21.59 1.65
N GLU A 137 -28.66 22.03 2.76
CA GLU A 137 -28.47 23.37 3.33
C GLU A 137 -27.10 23.51 4.00
N TYR A 138 -26.37 22.41 4.20
CA TYR A 138 -25.08 22.38 4.86
C TYR A 138 -23.96 21.94 3.90
N VAL A 139 -22.76 22.45 4.17
CA VAL A 139 -21.51 21.93 3.63
C VAL A 139 -20.63 21.53 4.78
N VAL A 140 -20.14 20.28 4.76
CA VAL A 140 -19.26 19.74 5.77
C VAL A 140 -17.86 19.57 5.19
N PHE A 141 -16.91 20.36 5.67
CA PHE A 141 -15.50 20.26 5.32
C PHE A 141 -14.79 19.30 6.28
N ASN A 142 -13.90 18.49 5.74
CA ASN A 142 -12.99 17.69 6.54
C ASN A 142 -11.61 18.38 6.58
N VAL A 143 -11.23 18.87 7.76
CA VAL A 143 -9.97 19.57 7.99
C VAL A 143 -9.21 18.80 9.07
N SER A 144 -8.61 17.69 8.66
CA SER A 144 -7.92 16.79 9.59
C SER A 144 -6.70 16.17 8.94
N SER A 145 -5.73 15.81 9.78
CA SER A 145 -4.58 15.02 9.36
C SER A 145 -4.23 13.95 10.39
N PRO A 146 -3.89 12.73 9.97
CA PRO A 146 -3.51 11.68 10.89
C PRO A 146 -2.26 12.04 11.71
N GLY A 147 -2.39 11.94 13.03
CA GLY A 147 -1.32 12.24 13.98
C GLY A 147 -1.35 13.67 14.52
N TRP A 148 -2.31 14.50 14.11
CA TRP A 148 -2.56 15.79 14.74
C TRP A 148 -2.98 15.64 16.21
N ASP A 149 -2.57 16.62 17.00
CA ASP A 149 -3.08 16.85 18.35
C ASP A 149 -3.82 18.20 18.45
N THR A 150 -4.32 18.54 19.64
CA THR A 150 -5.10 19.77 19.86
C THR A 150 -4.37 21.06 19.47
N ALA A 151 -3.03 21.09 19.48
CA ALA A 151 -2.27 22.26 19.03
C ALA A 151 -2.21 22.39 17.51
N ASP A 152 -2.31 21.28 16.77
CA ASP A 152 -2.38 21.29 15.30
C ASP A 152 -3.79 21.64 14.78
N GLU A 153 -4.82 21.41 15.61
CA GLU A 153 -6.23 21.61 15.28
C GLU A 153 -6.72 23.06 15.44
N ILE A 154 -5.96 23.95 16.09
CA ILE A 154 -6.35 25.34 16.44
C ILE A 154 -5.51 26.35 15.68
#